data_AF-A0A1V5Q4N5-F1
#
_entry.id   AF-A0A1V5Q4N5-F1
#
_cell.length_a   1.000
_cell.length_b   1.000
_cell.length_c   1.000
_cell.angle_alpha   90.00
_cell.angle_beta   90.00
_cell.angle_gamma   90.00
#
_symmetry.space_group_name_H-M   'P 1'
#
loop_
_entity.id
_entity.type
_entity.pdbx_description
1 polymer ?
#
loop_
_entity_poly.entity_id
_entity_poly.type
_entity_poly.pdbx_seq_one_letter_code
_entity_poly.pdbx_strand_id
1 'polypeptide(L)' 'MAGISNIGKKPTVKDDMAVNIETYLFDWDKDIYGCGLEVELLHFERPERKFGSVEELKAAMHADIEKLRAKSYTS' A
#
# COMPACT_ATOMS: atom_id res chain seq x y z
N MET A 1 9.52 -10.48 3.94
CA MET A 1 9.01 -9.93 2.67
C MET A 1 8.68 -8.47 2.91
N ALA A 2 9.02 -7.57 1.99
CA ALA A 2 8.77 -6.14 2.15
C ALA A 2 7.61 -5.70 1.26
N GLY A 3 6.90 -4.64 1.67
CA GLY A 3 5.80 -4.09 0.90
C GLY A 3 5.40 -2.72 1.41
N ILE A 4 4.48 -2.09 0.69
CA ILE A 4 3.84 -0.84 1.10
C ILE A 4 2.33 -1.05 1.15
N SER A 5 1.68 -0.53 2.19
CA SER A 5 0.23 -0.65 2.38
C SER A 5 -0.42 0.72 2.31
N ASN A 6 -1.45 0.86 1.47
CA ASN A 6 -2.42 1.93 1.60
C ASN A 6 -3.51 1.50 2.59
N ILE A 7 -3.81 2.35 3.57
CA ILE A 7 -4.86 2.12 4.55
C ILE A 7 -5.80 3.31 4.50
N GLY A 8 -7.02 3.06 4.05
CA GLY A 8 -7.97 4.11 3.71
C GLY A 8 -9.42 3.70 3.95
N LYS A 9 -10.33 4.67 3.81
CA LYS A 9 -11.77 4.42 3.84
C LYS A 9 -12.35 4.70 2.45
N LYS A 10 -13.16 3.80 1.92
CA LYS A 10 -13.88 4.05 0.66
C LYS A 10 -15.06 5.00 0.95
N PRO A 11 -15.14 6.19 0.33
CA PRO A 11 -16.20 7.15 0.61
C PRO A 11 -17.55 6.81 -0.05
N THR A 12 -17.66 5.70 -0.78
CA THR A 12 -18.84 5.41 -1.60
C THR A 12 -19.16 3.93 -1.63
N VAL A 13 -20.46 3.65 -1.53
CA VAL A 13 -21.17 2.36 -1.54
C VAL A 13 -21.41 1.78 -0.13
N LYS A 14 -22.50 2.28 0.49
CA LYS A 14 -23.10 1.89 1.79
C LYS A 14 -22.38 2.42 3.03
N ASP A 15 -23.16 2.64 4.09
CA ASP A 15 -22.80 3.16 5.44
C ASP A 15 -21.69 2.40 6.18
N ASP A 16 -20.94 1.53 5.50
CA ASP A 16 -19.89 0.76 6.10
C ASP A 16 -18.58 1.55 6.03
N MET A 17 -18.20 2.15 7.17
CA MET A 17 -16.94 2.87 7.40
C MET A 17 -15.72 1.93 7.40
N ALA A 18 -15.79 0.83 6.65
CA ALA A 18 -14.81 -0.23 6.61
C ALA A 18 -13.45 0.33 6.18
N VAL A 19 -12.44 0.05 7.01
CA VAL A 19 -11.04 0.30 6.68
C VAL A 19 -10.63 -0.72 5.63
N ASN A 20 -10.13 -0.24 4.50
CA ASN A 20 -9.54 -1.05 3.44
C ASN A 20 -8.01 -0.99 3.58
N ILE A 21 -7.38 -2.14 3.43
CA ILE A 21 -5.93 -2.28 3.43
C ILE A 21 -5.54 -2.89 2.10
N GLU A 22 -4.75 -2.15 1.31
CA GLU A 22 -4.23 -2.58 0.02
C GLU A 22 -2.71 -2.63 0.10
N THR A 23 -2.13 -3.83 0.08
CA THR A 23 -0.69 -4.05 0.20
C THR A 23 -0.07 -4.43 -1.14
N TYR A 24 0.94 -3.68 -1.56
CA TYR A 24 1.81 -4.03 -2.67
C TYR A 24 3.08 -4.69 -2.14
N LEU A 25 3.24 -5.99 -2.43
CA LEU A 25 4.41 -6.79 -2.06
C LEU A 25 5.53 -6.58 -3.08
N PHE A 26 6.73 -6.29 -2.60
CA PHE A 26 7.88 -6.08 -3.48
C PHE A 26 8.39 -7.42 -4.02
N ASP A 27 8.76 -7.42 -5.31
CA ASP A 27 9.40 -8.55 -5.99
C ASP A 27 8.58 -9.86 -5.89
N TRP A 28 7.25 -9.73 -5.81
CA TRP A 28 6.30 -10.83 -5.72
C TRP A 28 5.33 -10.81 -6.90
N ASP A 29 5.21 -11.93 -7.61
CA ASP A 29 4.43 -12.06 -8.85
C ASP A 29 3.46 -13.26 -8.84
N LYS A 30 3.15 -13.81 -7.66
CA LYS A 30 2.29 -14.99 -7.50
C LYS A 30 0.94 -14.65 -6.88
N ASP A 31 -0.06 -15.47 -7.19
CA ASP A 31 -1.37 -15.41 -6.57
C ASP A 31 -1.36 -15.97 -5.14
N ILE A 32 -2.01 -15.26 -4.22
CA ILE A 32 -2.14 -15.63 -2.80
C ILE A 32 -3.59 -15.61 -2.32
N TYR A 33 -4.54 -15.67 -3.25
CA TYR A 33 -5.96 -15.68 -2.95
C TYR A 33 -6.33 -16.87 -2.05
N GLY A 34 -7.07 -16.60 -0.97
CA GLY A 34 -7.48 -17.60 0.01
C GLY A 34 -6.42 -17.92 1.08
N CYS A 35 -5.22 -17.33 0.99
CA CYS A 35 -4.21 -17.45 2.04
C CYS A 35 -4.47 -16.44 3.17
N GLY A 36 -4.28 -16.87 4.42
CA GLY A 36 -4.20 -15.95 5.55
C GLY A 36 -2.87 -15.18 5.48
N LEU A 37 -2.95 -13.86 5.64
CA LEU A 37 -1.79 -12.97 5.61
C LEU A 37 -1.70 -12.19 6.91
N GLU A 38 -0.49 -12.05 7.42
CA GLU A 38 -0.16 -11.17 8.53
C GLU A 38 0.68 -10.01 7.99
N VAL A 39 0.32 -8.79 8.37
CA VAL A 39 0.97 -7.56 7.91
C VAL A 39 1.35 -6.72 9.13
N GLU A 40 2.64 -6.44 9.24
CA GLU A 40 3.17 -5.54 10.27
C GLU A 40 3.45 -4.15 9.67
N LEU A 41 2.90 -3.11 10.30
CA LEU A 41 3.11 -1.72 9.89
C LEU A 41 4.33 -1.15 10.60
N LEU A 42 5.48 -1.18 9.93
CA LEU A 42 6.75 -0.74 10.50
C LEU A 42 6.87 0.80 10.56
N HIS A 43 6.48 1.48 9.48
CA HIS A 43 6.64 2.92 9.35
C HIS A 43 5.48 3.56 8.58
N PHE A 44 5.14 4.79 8.99
CA PHE A 44 4.21 5.63 8.27
C PHE A 44 4.96 6.53 7.29
N GLU A 45 4.68 6.39 5.98
CA GLU A 45 5.38 7.19 4.97
C GLU A 45 4.69 8.52 4.62
N ARG A 46 3.36 8.53 4.50
CA ARG A 46 2.58 9.74 4.21
C ARG A 46 1.09 9.54 4.43
N PRO A 47 0.32 10.63 4.65
CA PRO A 47 -1.13 10.57 4.62
C PRO A 47 -1.68 10.22 3.22
N GLU A 48 -2.94 9.80 3.20
CA GLU A 48 -3.68 9.59 1.95
C GLU A 48 -3.71 10.88 1.13
N ARG A 49 -3.58 10.73 -0.19
CA ARG A 49 -3.61 11.82 -1.16
C ARG A 49 -4.49 11.40 -2.31
N LYS A 50 -5.39 12.31 -2.73
CA LYS A 50 -6.11 12.16 -4.00
C LYS A 50 -5.17 12.54 -5.14
N PHE A 51 -5.18 11.73 -6.19
CA PHE A 51 -4.45 12.01 -7.43
C PHE A 51 -5.44 12.45 -8.52
N GLY A 52 -5.01 13.35 -9.39
CA GLY A 52 -5.83 13.86 -10.49
C GLY A 52 -5.94 12.87 -11.65
N SER A 53 -5.01 11.90 -11.73
CA SER A 53 -4.95 10.89 -12.78
C SER A 53 -4.36 9.56 -12.28
N VAL A 54 -4.54 8.50 -13.08
CA VAL A 54 -3.94 7.18 -12.83
C VAL A 54 -2.42 7.25 -12.98
N GLU A 55 -1.94 8.05 -13.91
CA GLU A 55 -0.52 8.28 -14.18
C GLU A 55 0.16 8.94 -12.97
N GLU A 56 -0.46 9.94 -12.36
CA GLU A 56 0.02 10.57 -11.13
C GLU A 56 0.07 9.58 -9.96
N LEU A 57 -0.97 8.76 -9.80
CA LEU A 57 -1.00 7.71 -8.79
C LEU A 57 0.16 6.73 -8.96
N LYS A 58 0.36 6.23 -10.19
CA LYS A 58 1.46 5.30 -10.50
C LYS A 58 2.82 5.93 -10.23
N ALA A 59 3.04 7.16 -10.67
CA ALA A 59 4.30 7.87 -10.44
C ALA A 59 4.60 8.04 -8.94
N ALA A 60 3.60 8.39 -8.14
CA ALA A 60 3.74 8.50 -6.70
C ALA A 60 4.04 7.15 -6.05
N MET A 61 3.35 6.08 -6.45
CA MET A 61 3.62 4.72 -5.95
C MET A 61 5.06 4.29 -6.25
N HIS A 62 5.55 4.50 -7.47
CA HIS A 62 6.93 4.17 -7.83
C HIS A 62 7.95 4.96 -7.00
N ALA A 63 7.75 6.27 -6.82
CA ALA A 63 8.63 7.09 -5.99
C ALA A 63 8.62 6.65 -4.51
N ASP A 64 7.45 6.28 -3.98
CA ASP A 64 7.31 5.76 -2.62
C ASP A 64 8.09 4.44 -2.46
N ILE A 65 7.99 3.53 -3.44
CA ILE A 65 8.72 2.24 -3.46
C ILE A 65 10.23 2.46 -3.54
N GLU A 66 10.70 3.33 -4.44
CA GLU A 66 12.13 3.65 -4.58
C GLU A 66 12.71 4.23 -3.29
N LYS A 67 11.99 5.16 -2.66
CA LYS A 67 12.37 5.74 -1.37
C LYS A 67 12.45 4.68 -0.28
N LEU A 68 11.52 3.73 -0.25
CA LEU A 68 11.52 2.63 0.72
C LEU A 68 12.66 1.65 0.46
N ARG A 69 12.96 1.31 -0.80
CA ARG A 69 14.08 0.44 -1.17
C ARG A 69 15.43 1.05 -0.81
N ALA A 70 15.57 2.37 -0.89
CA ALA A 70 16.77 3.08 -0.46
C ALA A 70 16.96 3.09 1.06
N LYS A 71 15.89 2.85 1.83
CA LYS A 71 15.97 2.72 3.28
C LYS A 71 16.26 1.27 3.63
N SER A 72 17.45 1.01 4.17
CA SER A 72 17.77 -0.28 4.75
C SER A 72 16.98 -0.48 6.04
N TYR A 73 15.81 -1.09 5.95
CA TYR A 73 15.07 -1.55 7.11
C TYR A 73 15.63 -2.89 7.57
N THR A 74 16.49 -2.87 8.58
CA THR A 74 16.85 -4.06 9.36
C THR A 74 15.76 -4.33 10.38
N SER A 75 15.17 -5.53 10.30
CA SER A 75 14.37 -6.11 11.40
C SER A 75 15.26 -6.49 12.58
#